data_AF-A0A1V6EFC9-F1
#
_entry.id   AF-A0A1V6EFC9-F1
#
_cell.length_a   1.000
_cell.length_b   1.000
_cell.length_c   1.000
_cell.angle_alpha   90.00
_cell.angle_beta   90.00
_cell.angle_gamma   90.00
#
_symmetry.space_group_name_H-M   'P 1'
#
loop_
_entity.id
_entity.type
_entity.pdbx_description
1 polymer ?
#
loop_
_entity_poly.entity_id
_entity_poly.type
_entity_poly.pdbx_seq_one_letter_code
_entity_poly.pdbx_strand_id
1 'polypeptide(L)'
;MLVRSIHTVREEHLPVPVIASANFNDIAKAVRVFVGIKKVKQSRILVVSNNIDKETQSAAKKIWGCTFINCNSEELMKRYHNINDTDAKVIKDKWISQSEGILEATNQDVSESAKLYLAIMEMYKEKKADAVTIDCLSLSYNDIYGNNLHMYPCLAFFQMCEDGYVGVCEADIDSTITSIFTKAITGRYGFVSDPVIDTSSNQIIYAHCVSCIKLFGEQDKRLCKYYIRSHAEDKKGAAVQVIFPANEQLTTVNINNIDKTACIHSAVSVGNYGGDAGCRSKLAALCKSEEILNNWMPQWHRVTLFGNYTKEFVYLFKMMGFNIITEDK
;
A
#
# COMPACT_ATOMS: atom_id res chain seq x y z
N MET A 1 37.90 10.01 10.98
CA MET A 1 38.06 8.79 10.15
C MET A 1 36.98 8.71 9.07
N LEU A 2 35.68 8.73 9.43
CA LEU A 2 34.56 8.63 8.47
C LEU A 2 34.55 9.69 7.35
N VAL A 3 34.91 10.94 7.66
CA VAL A 3 34.95 12.05 6.67
C VAL A 3 35.93 11.77 5.52
N ARG A 4 37.03 11.05 5.78
CA ARG A 4 37.99 10.67 4.74
C ARG A 4 37.43 9.54 3.86
N SER A 5 36.71 8.60 4.45
CA SER A 5 36.10 7.47 3.74
C SER A 5 34.90 7.85 2.86
N ILE A 6 34.23 8.97 3.13
CA ILE A 6 33.12 9.48 2.29
C ILE A 6 33.57 9.72 0.85
N HIS A 7 34.80 10.20 0.66
CA HIS A 7 35.33 10.46 -0.67
C HIS A 7 35.40 9.16 -1.48
N THR A 8 36.01 8.12 -0.92
CA THR A 8 36.06 6.78 -1.51
C THR A 8 34.67 6.21 -1.79
N VAL A 9 33.73 6.31 -0.83
CA VAL A 9 32.34 5.83 -1.02
C VAL A 9 31.68 6.50 -2.23
N ARG A 10 31.93 7.80 -2.45
CA ARG A 10 31.38 8.55 -3.59
C ARG A 10 32.08 8.20 -4.90
N GLU A 11 33.42 8.21 -4.92
CA GLU A 11 34.20 7.93 -6.13
C GLU A 11 33.98 6.50 -6.64
N GLU A 12 33.96 5.53 -5.74
CA GLU A 12 33.79 4.11 -6.07
C GLU A 12 32.32 3.69 -6.16
N HIS A 13 31.37 4.62 -5.98
CA HIS A 13 29.92 4.36 -6.05
C HIS A 13 29.46 3.21 -5.14
N LEU A 14 30.06 3.10 -3.94
CA LEU A 14 29.78 2.00 -3.03
C LEU A 14 28.34 2.11 -2.49
N PRO A 15 27.56 1.01 -2.49
CA PRO A 15 26.17 0.98 -2.04
C PRO A 15 26.07 0.95 -0.50
N VAL A 16 26.68 1.93 0.17
CA VAL A 16 26.74 1.99 1.64
C VAL A 16 26.23 3.34 2.16
N PRO A 17 25.27 3.36 3.09
CA PRO A 17 24.89 4.59 3.77
C PRO A 17 25.99 4.99 4.74
N VAL A 18 26.30 6.28 4.78
CA VAL A 18 27.29 6.83 5.71
C VAL A 18 26.57 7.56 6.84
N ILE A 19 26.84 7.14 8.08
CA ILE A 19 26.17 7.67 9.27
C ILE A 19 27.25 8.12 10.25
N ALA A 20 27.33 9.44 10.46
CA ALA A 20 28.15 10.07 11.49
C ALA A 20 27.22 10.75 12.49
N SER A 21 26.80 10.03 13.53
CA SER A 21 25.88 10.56 14.54
C SER A 21 26.29 10.12 15.94
N ALA A 22 26.18 11.03 16.90
CA ALA A 22 26.29 10.73 18.32
C ALA A 22 24.98 10.16 18.90
N ASN A 23 23.87 10.22 18.14
CA ASN A 23 22.58 9.66 18.53
C ASN A 23 22.47 8.21 18.04
N PHE A 24 22.52 7.25 18.98
CA PHE A 24 22.41 5.82 18.67
C PHE A 24 21.11 5.43 17.96
N ASN A 25 20.04 6.24 18.07
CA ASN A 25 18.81 5.99 17.32
C ASN A 25 19.01 6.07 15.81
N ASP A 26 19.95 6.89 15.30
CA ASP A 26 20.24 6.96 13.87
C ASP A 26 20.88 5.66 13.35
N ILE A 27 21.69 5.00 14.19
CA ILE A 27 22.25 3.67 13.90
C ILE A 27 21.13 2.62 13.94
N ALA A 28 20.27 2.66 14.96
CA ALA A 28 19.15 1.72 15.09
C ALA A 28 18.21 1.78 13.88
N LYS A 29 17.96 2.99 13.34
CA LYS A 29 17.18 3.19 12.10
C LYS A 29 17.80 2.50 10.90
N ALA A 30 19.11 2.64 10.70
CA ALA A 30 19.81 1.96 9.62
C ALA A 30 19.83 0.44 9.78
N VAL A 31 19.95 -0.06 11.01
CA VAL A 31 19.89 -1.51 11.28
C VAL A 31 18.50 -2.10 10.95
N ARG A 32 17.41 -1.36 11.18
CA ARG A 32 16.04 -1.81 10.82
C ARG A 32 15.86 -2.06 9.32
N VAL A 33 16.63 -1.40 8.46
CA VAL A 33 16.59 -1.66 7.02
C VAL A 33 16.91 -3.12 6.70
N PHE A 34 17.88 -3.73 7.40
CA PHE A 34 18.19 -5.14 7.24
C PHE A 34 17.03 -6.06 7.67
N VAL A 35 16.24 -5.65 8.67
CA VAL A 35 15.01 -6.36 9.06
C VAL A 35 14.01 -6.34 7.90
N GLY A 36 13.83 -5.18 7.27
CA GLY A 36 13.00 -5.03 6.07
C GLY A 36 13.46 -5.94 4.92
N ILE A 37 14.75 -5.90 4.57
CA ILE A 37 15.34 -6.72 3.50
C ILE A 37 15.12 -8.20 3.79
N LYS A 38 15.42 -8.65 5.03
CA LYS A 38 15.20 -10.04 5.44
C LYS A 38 13.72 -10.42 5.34
N LYS A 39 12.80 -9.55 5.79
CA LYS A 39 11.37 -9.82 5.73
C LYS A 39 10.88 -10.00 4.30
N VAL A 40 11.23 -9.09 3.39
CA VAL A 40 10.83 -9.22 1.97
C VAL A 40 11.45 -10.47 1.34
N LYS A 41 12.73 -10.75 1.58
CA LYS A 41 13.39 -11.97 1.08
C LYS A 41 12.70 -13.26 1.50
N GLN A 42 12.13 -13.28 2.70
CA GLN A 42 11.40 -14.44 3.23
C GLN A 42 9.91 -14.44 2.86
N SER A 43 9.41 -13.37 2.24
CA SER A 43 7.98 -13.20 2.00
C SER A 43 7.47 -14.05 0.84
N ARG A 44 6.29 -14.62 1.07
CA ARG A 44 5.47 -15.32 0.09
C ARG A 44 4.29 -14.42 -0.30
N ILE A 45 4.26 -13.93 -1.52
CA ILE A 45 3.26 -12.97 -2.00
C ILE A 45 2.22 -13.74 -2.80
N LEU A 46 0.98 -13.77 -2.32
CA LEU A 46 -0.17 -14.31 -3.05
C LEU A 46 -0.61 -13.28 -4.09
N VAL A 47 -0.67 -13.67 -5.36
CA VAL A 47 -1.11 -12.82 -6.46
C VAL A 47 -2.33 -13.48 -7.07
N VAL A 48 -3.48 -12.79 -7.04
CA VAL A 48 -4.71 -13.26 -7.69
C VAL A 48 -4.95 -12.41 -8.93
N SER A 49 -4.71 -12.98 -10.11
CA SER A 49 -5.00 -12.34 -11.39
C SER A 49 -5.15 -13.39 -12.48
N ASN A 50 -5.95 -13.07 -13.50
CA ASN A 50 -6.02 -13.86 -14.73
C ASN A 50 -4.88 -13.51 -15.70
N ASN A 51 -4.19 -12.37 -15.50
CA ASN A 51 -3.11 -11.84 -16.33
C ASN A 51 -1.88 -11.56 -15.47
N ILE A 52 -1.10 -12.61 -15.20
CA ILE A 52 0.08 -12.50 -14.34
C ILE A 52 1.21 -11.70 -14.99
N ASP A 53 1.64 -10.62 -14.34
CA ASP A 53 2.87 -9.91 -14.68
C ASP A 53 4.12 -10.71 -14.28
N LYS A 54 4.60 -11.53 -15.21
CA LYS A 54 5.79 -12.37 -15.01
C LYS A 54 7.09 -11.57 -15.02
N GLU A 55 7.13 -10.44 -15.72
CA GLU A 55 8.35 -9.66 -15.90
C GLU A 55 8.73 -8.99 -14.59
N THR A 56 7.80 -8.22 -13.99
CA THR A 56 7.99 -7.56 -12.71
C THR A 56 8.24 -8.58 -11.59
N GLN A 57 7.51 -9.70 -11.57
CA GLN A 57 7.76 -10.78 -10.60
C GLN A 57 9.18 -11.37 -10.73
N SER A 58 9.68 -11.58 -11.94
CA SER A 58 11.02 -12.11 -12.19
C SER A 58 12.10 -11.12 -11.71
N ALA A 59 11.94 -9.84 -12.05
CA ALA A 59 12.83 -8.77 -11.61
C ALA A 59 12.84 -8.64 -10.07
N ALA A 60 11.66 -8.58 -9.46
CA ALA A 60 11.49 -8.53 -8.01
C ALA A 60 12.12 -9.74 -7.30
N LYS A 61 11.89 -10.95 -7.81
CA LYS A 61 12.50 -12.18 -7.25
C LYS A 61 14.02 -12.13 -7.34
N LYS A 62 14.59 -11.64 -8.43
CA LYS A 62 16.04 -11.51 -8.61
C LYS A 62 16.66 -10.51 -7.62
N ILE A 63 15.99 -9.37 -7.40
CA ILE A 63 16.49 -8.30 -6.53
C ILE A 63 16.30 -8.67 -5.06
N TRP A 64 15.11 -9.13 -4.69
CA TRP A 64 14.69 -9.25 -3.29
C TRP A 64 14.70 -10.68 -2.77
N GLY A 65 14.62 -11.69 -3.64
CA GLY A 65 14.53 -13.10 -3.26
C GLY A 65 13.16 -13.54 -2.75
N CYS A 66 12.14 -12.70 -2.81
CA CYS A 66 10.76 -13.05 -2.47
C CYS A 66 10.19 -14.11 -3.42
N THR A 67 9.06 -14.72 -3.02
CA THR A 67 8.38 -15.74 -3.83
C THR A 67 6.94 -15.34 -4.12
N PHE A 68 6.47 -15.66 -5.32
CA PHE A 68 5.10 -15.37 -5.76
C PHE A 68 4.30 -16.67 -5.87
N ILE A 69 3.06 -16.62 -5.39
CA ILE A 69 2.08 -17.70 -5.49
C ILE A 69 0.95 -17.16 -6.35
N ASN A 70 0.93 -17.54 -7.62
CA ASN A 70 -0.04 -17.05 -8.58
C ASN A 70 -1.29 -17.95 -8.56
N CYS A 71 -2.44 -17.34 -8.29
CA CYS A 71 -3.76 -17.94 -8.35
C CYS A 71 -4.62 -17.16 -9.34
N ASN A 72 -5.65 -17.82 -9.89
CA ASN A 72 -6.60 -17.16 -10.78
C ASN A 72 -7.88 -16.76 -10.03
N SER A 73 -8.77 -16.07 -10.73
CA SER A 73 -10.07 -15.67 -10.17
C SER A 73 -11.00 -16.83 -9.86
N GLU A 74 -10.93 -17.95 -10.59
CA GLU A 74 -11.75 -19.14 -10.34
C GLU A 74 -11.48 -19.73 -8.95
N GLU A 75 -10.21 -19.78 -8.54
CA GLU A 75 -9.82 -20.25 -7.20
C GLU A 75 -10.39 -19.37 -6.07
N LEU A 76 -10.40 -18.05 -6.27
CA LEU A 76 -10.97 -17.10 -5.32
C LEU A 76 -12.49 -17.24 -5.26
N MET A 77 -13.13 -17.30 -6.44
CA MET A 77 -14.57 -17.46 -6.60
C MET A 77 -15.11 -18.73 -5.94
N LYS A 78 -14.39 -19.85 -6.12
CA LYS A 78 -14.75 -21.12 -5.49
C LYS A 78 -14.80 -21.00 -3.97
N ARG A 79 -13.87 -20.26 -3.36
CA ARG A 79 -13.87 -20.03 -1.90
C ARG A 79 -14.97 -19.06 -1.51
N TYR A 80 -15.11 -17.96 -2.24
CA TYR A 80 -16.17 -16.97 -2.03
C TYR A 80 -17.56 -17.60 -1.94
N HIS A 81 -17.90 -18.50 -2.87
CA HIS A 81 -19.20 -19.20 -2.87
C HIS A 81 -19.40 -20.19 -1.71
N ASN A 82 -18.31 -20.68 -1.12
CA ASN A 82 -18.35 -21.62 0.00
C ASN A 82 -18.36 -20.93 1.37
N ILE A 83 -18.20 -19.60 1.43
CA ILE A 83 -18.24 -18.87 2.70
C ILE A 83 -19.66 -18.87 3.27
N ASN A 84 -19.78 -19.26 4.54
CA ASN A 84 -21.03 -19.24 5.29
C ASN A 84 -21.47 -17.79 5.57
N ASP A 85 -22.75 -17.49 5.32
CA ASP A 85 -23.36 -16.19 5.61
C ASP A 85 -23.23 -15.79 7.08
N THR A 86 -23.24 -16.76 7.99
CA THR A 86 -23.12 -16.51 9.45
C THR A 86 -21.75 -15.95 9.80
N ASP A 87 -20.68 -16.48 9.20
CA ASP A 87 -19.31 -16.00 9.43
C ASP A 87 -19.11 -14.61 8.83
N ALA A 88 -19.63 -14.41 7.60
CA ALA A 88 -19.60 -13.10 6.94
C ALA A 88 -20.38 -12.03 7.74
N LYS A 89 -21.49 -12.42 8.37
CA LYS A 89 -22.30 -11.52 9.21
C LYS A 89 -21.52 -10.96 10.39
N VAL A 90 -20.65 -11.75 11.03
CA VAL A 90 -19.82 -11.26 12.15
C VAL A 90 -18.90 -10.12 11.70
N ILE A 91 -18.22 -10.29 10.56
CA ILE A 91 -17.32 -9.28 10.01
C ILE A 91 -18.09 -8.05 9.55
N LYS A 92 -19.21 -8.25 8.84
CA LYS A 92 -20.11 -7.18 8.41
C LYS A 92 -20.59 -6.34 9.60
N ASP A 93 -21.15 -6.97 10.63
CA ASP A 93 -21.72 -6.27 11.79
C ASP A 93 -20.63 -5.49 12.55
N LYS A 94 -19.40 -6.03 12.60
CA LYS A 94 -18.23 -5.30 13.11
C LYS A 94 -17.96 -4.02 12.30
N TRP A 95 -17.86 -4.11 10.97
CA TRP A 95 -17.60 -2.94 10.13
C TRP A 95 -18.69 -1.87 10.26
N ILE A 96 -19.96 -2.28 10.24
CA ILE A 96 -21.07 -1.34 10.33
C ILE A 96 -21.06 -0.63 11.69
N SER A 97 -20.90 -1.38 12.79
CA SER A 97 -20.91 -0.80 14.14
C SER A 97 -19.74 0.13 14.47
N GLN A 98 -18.61 -0.04 13.78
CA GLN A 98 -17.41 0.79 13.96
C GLN A 98 -17.31 1.95 12.96
N SER A 99 -18.11 1.94 11.89
CA SER A 99 -18.14 3.01 10.89
C SER A 99 -18.92 4.23 11.39
N GLU A 100 -18.61 5.40 10.84
CA GLU A 100 -19.42 6.62 11.04
C GLU A 100 -20.73 6.59 10.24
N GLY A 101 -20.87 5.62 9.32
CA GLY A 101 -22.08 5.42 8.54
C GLY A 101 -21.82 4.69 7.22
N ILE A 102 -22.91 4.17 6.66
CA ILE A 102 -22.97 3.64 5.30
C ILE A 102 -23.66 4.69 4.43
N LEU A 103 -23.05 5.08 3.31
CA LEU A 103 -23.61 6.05 2.38
C LEU A 103 -24.29 5.36 1.20
N GLU A 104 -23.62 5.26 0.05
CA GLU A 104 -24.23 4.74 -1.18
C GLU A 104 -24.27 3.21 -1.24
N ALA A 105 -23.40 2.53 -0.48
CA ALA A 105 -23.36 1.07 -0.42
C ALA A 105 -24.56 0.50 0.33
N THR A 106 -24.94 -0.72 0.01
CA THR A 106 -26.02 -1.44 0.69
C THR A 106 -25.49 -2.40 1.75
N ASN A 107 -26.39 -2.83 2.63
CA ASN A 107 -26.11 -3.91 3.58
C ASN A 107 -25.69 -5.22 2.90
N GLN A 108 -26.12 -5.45 1.66
CA GLN A 108 -25.74 -6.62 0.88
C GLN A 108 -24.29 -6.48 0.38
N ASP A 109 -23.92 -5.31 -0.18
CA ASP A 109 -22.55 -5.03 -0.64
C ASP A 109 -21.52 -5.26 0.47
N VAL A 110 -21.84 -4.84 1.70
CA VAL A 110 -20.96 -5.07 2.87
C VAL A 110 -20.89 -6.56 3.22
N SER A 111 -21.99 -7.29 3.10
CA SER A 111 -22.03 -8.74 3.34
C SER A 111 -21.19 -9.52 2.32
N GLU A 112 -21.27 -9.13 1.05
CA GLU A 112 -20.48 -9.71 -0.04
C GLU A 112 -19.00 -9.39 0.14
N SER A 113 -18.67 -8.15 0.53
CA SER A 113 -17.29 -7.78 0.88
C SER A 113 -16.73 -8.57 2.08
N ALA A 114 -17.58 -8.92 3.05
CA ALA A 114 -17.20 -9.76 4.19
C ALA A 114 -16.90 -11.20 3.77
N LYS A 115 -17.70 -11.76 2.85
CA LYS A 115 -17.40 -13.06 2.23
C LYS A 115 -16.07 -13.03 1.48
N LEU A 116 -15.84 -11.98 0.71
CA LEU A 116 -14.60 -11.80 -0.03
C LEU A 116 -13.38 -11.75 0.90
N TYR A 117 -13.47 -11.01 2.01
CA TYR A 117 -12.43 -11.01 3.04
C TYR A 117 -12.14 -12.42 3.56
N LEU A 118 -13.16 -13.18 3.94
CA LEU A 118 -12.99 -14.53 4.46
C LEU A 118 -12.36 -15.48 3.42
N ALA A 119 -12.81 -15.42 2.17
CA ALA A 119 -12.24 -16.19 1.07
C ALA A 119 -10.77 -15.86 0.81
N ILE A 120 -10.41 -14.57 0.81
CA ILE A 120 -9.02 -14.12 0.71
C ILE A 120 -8.20 -14.66 1.88
N MET A 121 -8.73 -14.60 3.11
CA MET A 121 -8.03 -15.09 4.29
C MET A 121 -7.86 -16.61 4.32
N GLU A 122 -8.80 -17.38 3.76
CA GLU A 122 -8.62 -18.82 3.55
C GLU A 122 -7.44 -19.09 2.61
N MET A 123 -7.38 -18.42 1.45
CA MET A 123 -6.25 -18.54 0.51
C MET A 123 -4.93 -18.11 1.16
N TYR A 124 -4.93 -16.95 1.81
CA TYR A 124 -3.76 -16.39 2.49
C TYR A 124 -3.18 -17.38 3.50
N LYS A 125 -4.02 -18.00 4.34
CA LYS A 125 -3.60 -18.99 5.34
C LYS A 125 -3.16 -20.31 4.70
N GLU A 126 -3.96 -20.86 3.78
CA GLU A 126 -3.66 -22.12 3.09
C GLU A 126 -2.31 -22.04 2.36
N LYS A 127 -2.08 -20.96 1.62
CA LYS A 127 -0.87 -20.74 0.84
C LYS A 127 0.32 -20.27 1.70
N LYS A 128 0.09 -20.00 3.00
CA LYS A 128 1.07 -19.44 3.94
C LYS A 128 1.70 -18.17 3.38
N ALA A 129 0.85 -17.25 2.94
CA ALA A 129 1.28 -15.97 2.39
C ALA A 129 1.66 -14.99 3.50
N ASP A 130 2.49 -14.01 3.15
CA ASP A 130 2.89 -12.86 3.98
C ASP A 130 2.24 -11.55 3.50
N ALA A 131 1.79 -11.52 2.24
CA ALA A 131 1.05 -10.44 1.62
C ALA A 131 0.16 -10.99 0.49
N VAL A 132 -0.89 -10.25 0.14
CA VAL A 132 -1.76 -10.56 -1.00
C VAL A 132 -1.90 -9.34 -1.90
N THR A 133 -1.96 -9.58 -3.21
CA THR A 133 -2.40 -8.58 -4.18
C THR A 133 -3.37 -9.19 -5.17
N ILE A 134 -4.41 -8.43 -5.54
CA ILE A 134 -5.53 -8.91 -6.37
C ILE A 134 -5.77 -7.91 -7.49
N ASP A 135 -5.84 -8.39 -8.73
CA ASP A 135 -6.19 -7.60 -9.93
C ASP A 135 -7.67 -7.20 -9.93
N CYS A 136 -8.05 -6.41 -8.95
CA CYS A 136 -9.45 -6.18 -8.62
C CYS A 136 -10.24 -5.46 -9.70
N LEU A 137 -9.59 -4.61 -10.51
CA LEU A 137 -10.26 -3.91 -11.60
C LEU A 137 -10.59 -4.86 -12.75
N SER A 138 -9.60 -5.61 -13.27
CA SER A 138 -9.82 -6.56 -14.36
C SER A 138 -10.77 -7.68 -13.96
N LEU A 139 -10.77 -8.05 -12.68
CA LEU A 139 -11.66 -9.07 -12.13
C LEU A 139 -13.07 -8.54 -11.82
N SER A 140 -13.32 -7.23 -11.83
CA SER A 140 -14.64 -6.69 -11.44
C SER A 140 -15.36 -5.96 -12.56
N TYR A 141 -14.61 -5.36 -13.48
CA TYR A 141 -15.18 -4.68 -14.64
C TYR A 141 -15.78 -5.67 -15.64
N ASN A 142 -16.68 -5.14 -16.47
CA ASN A 142 -17.34 -5.86 -17.56
C ASN A 142 -18.24 -7.03 -17.14
N ASP A 143 -18.68 -7.08 -15.88
CA ASP A 143 -19.66 -8.05 -15.36
C ASP A 143 -19.28 -9.52 -15.66
N ILE A 144 -17.98 -9.84 -15.57
CA ILE A 144 -17.44 -11.16 -15.97
C ILE A 144 -18.00 -12.35 -15.17
N TYR A 145 -18.65 -12.10 -14.03
CA TYR A 145 -19.30 -13.11 -13.20
C TYR A 145 -20.83 -13.07 -13.26
N GLY A 146 -21.42 -12.07 -13.90
CA GLY A 146 -22.86 -11.81 -13.89
C GLY A 146 -23.41 -11.37 -12.54
N ASN A 147 -24.70 -11.00 -12.54
CA ASN A 147 -25.45 -10.62 -11.33
C ASN A 147 -24.81 -9.51 -10.50
N ASN A 148 -24.07 -8.59 -11.14
CA ASN A 148 -23.32 -7.51 -10.48
C ASN A 148 -22.22 -7.99 -9.50
N LEU A 149 -21.85 -9.27 -9.53
CA LEU A 149 -20.79 -9.79 -8.67
C LEU A 149 -19.43 -9.23 -9.11
N HIS A 150 -18.60 -8.86 -8.13
CA HIS A 150 -17.30 -8.23 -8.33
C HIS A 150 -16.28 -8.68 -7.28
N MET A 151 -15.00 -8.44 -7.53
CA MET A 151 -13.89 -8.83 -6.66
C MET A 151 -13.14 -7.62 -6.05
N TYR A 152 -13.81 -6.47 -5.89
CA TYR A 152 -13.25 -5.31 -5.18
C TYR A 152 -12.91 -5.65 -3.71
N PRO A 153 -11.63 -5.78 -3.33
CA PRO A 153 -11.24 -6.26 -2.01
C PRO A 153 -11.17 -5.10 -1.01
N CYS A 154 -11.94 -4.03 -1.21
CA CYS A 154 -11.66 -2.75 -0.56
C CYS A 154 -11.84 -2.82 0.97
N LEU A 155 -12.97 -3.33 1.44
CA LEU A 155 -13.16 -3.62 2.87
C LEU A 155 -12.31 -4.80 3.34
N ALA A 156 -12.02 -5.77 2.46
CA ALA A 156 -11.18 -6.90 2.81
C ALA A 156 -9.76 -6.46 3.17
N PHE A 157 -9.12 -5.64 2.35
CA PHE A 157 -7.78 -5.12 2.60
C PHE A 157 -7.73 -4.10 3.73
N PHE A 158 -8.79 -3.32 3.91
CA PHE A 158 -9.01 -2.53 5.13
C PHE A 158 -8.95 -3.40 6.39
N GLN A 159 -9.71 -4.50 6.43
CA GLN A 159 -9.72 -5.43 7.57
C GLN A 159 -8.40 -6.18 7.72
N MET A 160 -7.78 -6.61 6.61
CA MET A 160 -6.45 -7.23 6.64
C MET A 160 -5.43 -6.32 7.30
N CYS A 161 -5.45 -5.02 7.00
CA CYS A 161 -4.58 -4.06 7.69
C CYS A 161 -4.83 -4.05 9.20
N GLU A 162 -6.09 -4.01 9.63
CA GLU A 162 -6.42 -4.06 11.04
C GLU A 162 -5.91 -5.32 11.75
N ASP A 163 -5.90 -6.45 11.04
CA ASP A 163 -5.53 -7.77 11.55
C ASP A 163 -4.03 -8.05 11.50
N GLY A 164 -3.22 -7.10 11.02
CA GLY A 164 -1.78 -7.31 10.94
C GLY A 164 -1.29 -7.86 9.59
N TYR A 165 -2.09 -7.84 8.55
CA TYR A 165 -1.74 -8.38 7.22
C TYR A 165 -1.56 -7.27 6.18
N VAL A 166 -0.86 -7.60 5.08
CA VAL A 166 -0.63 -6.68 3.96
C VAL A 166 -1.48 -7.13 2.76
N GLY A 167 -2.37 -6.26 2.31
CA GLY A 167 -3.17 -6.43 1.10
C GLY A 167 -3.02 -5.20 0.21
N VAL A 168 -2.83 -5.41 -1.09
CA VAL A 168 -2.64 -4.34 -2.08
C VAL A 168 -3.51 -4.61 -3.31
N CYS A 169 -4.07 -3.56 -3.90
CA CYS A 169 -4.95 -3.67 -5.06
C CYS A 169 -4.17 -3.87 -6.38
N GLU A 170 -4.93 -4.17 -7.43
CA GLU A 170 -4.51 -4.14 -8.83
C GLU A 170 -3.37 -5.10 -9.23
N ALA A 171 -3.18 -6.17 -8.47
CA ALA A 171 -2.05 -7.09 -8.64
C ALA A 171 -0.68 -6.36 -8.68
N ASP A 172 -0.58 -5.17 -8.07
CA ASP A 172 0.61 -4.32 -8.13
C ASP A 172 1.74 -4.92 -7.29
N ILE A 173 2.68 -5.58 -7.97
CA ILE A 173 3.83 -6.26 -7.37
C ILE A 173 4.75 -5.27 -6.65
N ASP A 174 5.01 -4.13 -7.27
CA ASP A 174 5.96 -3.14 -6.79
C ASP A 174 5.44 -2.47 -5.51
N SER A 175 4.19 -1.98 -5.53
CA SER A 175 3.55 -1.39 -4.36
C SER A 175 3.30 -2.42 -3.25
N THR A 176 3.11 -3.70 -3.59
CA THR A 176 3.03 -4.79 -2.59
C THR A 176 4.35 -4.94 -1.83
N ILE A 177 5.47 -5.00 -2.55
CA ILE A 177 6.80 -5.12 -1.93
C ILE A 177 7.12 -3.85 -1.13
N THR A 178 6.84 -2.67 -1.68
CA THR A 178 6.97 -1.40 -0.97
C THR A 178 6.14 -1.43 0.32
N SER A 179 4.90 -1.92 0.28
CA SER A 179 4.04 -2.03 1.46
C SER A 179 4.59 -3.01 2.51
N ILE A 180 5.20 -4.12 2.12
CA ILE A 180 5.91 -5.01 3.07
C ILE A 180 7.09 -4.27 3.71
N PHE A 181 7.87 -3.50 2.93
CA PHE A 181 8.96 -2.68 3.47
C PHE A 181 8.45 -1.61 4.43
N THR A 182 7.38 -0.89 4.08
CA THR A 182 6.76 0.13 4.95
C THR A 182 6.47 -0.46 6.32
N LYS A 183 5.78 -1.59 6.35
CA LYS A 183 5.41 -2.27 7.58
C LYS A 183 6.63 -2.76 8.35
N ALA A 184 7.56 -3.44 7.69
CA ALA A 184 8.70 -4.07 8.35
C ALA A 184 9.73 -3.06 8.92
N ILE A 185 9.95 -1.94 8.23
CA ILE A 185 10.95 -0.94 8.63
C ILE A 185 10.37 0.04 9.65
N THR A 186 9.12 0.45 9.46
CA THR A 186 8.53 1.59 10.18
C THR A 186 7.45 1.17 11.18
N GLY A 187 6.89 -0.03 11.04
CA GLY A 187 5.68 -0.45 11.77
C GLY A 187 4.41 0.28 11.32
N ARG A 188 4.44 0.96 10.16
CA ARG A 188 3.32 1.70 9.58
C ARG A 188 2.83 1.01 8.32
N TYR A 189 1.53 1.12 8.07
CA TYR A 189 0.95 0.69 6.80
C TYR A 189 1.07 1.80 5.76
N GLY A 190 1.58 1.43 4.59
CA GLY A 190 1.58 2.29 3.42
C GLY A 190 0.18 2.40 2.81
N PHE A 191 -0.23 3.62 2.51
CA PHE A 191 -1.41 3.91 1.70
C PHE A 191 -1.01 3.91 0.23
N VAL A 192 -1.30 2.83 -0.48
CA VAL A 192 -1.17 2.76 -1.94
C VAL A 192 -2.19 3.71 -2.55
N SER A 193 -1.75 4.54 -3.49
CA SER A 193 -2.56 5.65 -3.99
C SER A 193 -2.29 6.03 -5.43
N ASP A 194 -3.36 6.49 -6.07
CA ASP A 194 -3.44 7.24 -7.31
C ASP A 194 -3.21 8.73 -7.01
N PRO A 195 -2.08 9.30 -7.43
CA PRO A 195 -1.74 10.66 -7.11
C PRO A 195 -2.29 11.64 -8.14
N VAL A 196 -2.85 12.75 -7.66
CA VAL A 196 -3.24 13.92 -8.46
C VAL A 196 -2.47 15.12 -7.95
N ILE A 197 -1.70 15.77 -8.82
CA ILE A 197 -0.87 16.93 -8.47
C ILE A 197 -1.56 18.21 -8.92
N ASP A 198 -1.68 19.18 -8.01
CA ASP A 198 -2.18 20.53 -8.30
C ASP A 198 -1.10 21.56 -7.93
N THR A 199 -0.46 22.11 -8.96
CA THR A 199 0.60 23.11 -8.79
C THR A 199 0.08 24.48 -8.39
N SER A 200 -1.21 24.78 -8.61
CA SER A 200 -1.79 26.07 -8.23
C SER A 200 -1.98 26.18 -6.72
N SER A 201 -2.29 25.06 -6.06
CA SER A 201 -2.49 24.99 -4.62
C SER A 201 -1.30 24.39 -3.86
N ASN A 202 -0.23 24.02 -4.56
CA ASN A 202 0.93 23.30 -4.02
C ASN A 202 0.54 22.02 -3.27
N GLN A 203 -0.38 21.25 -3.85
CA GLN A 203 -0.90 20.03 -3.24
C GLN A 203 -0.72 18.81 -4.13
N ILE A 204 -0.62 17.68 -3.45
CA ILE A 204 -0.81 16.35 -4.02
C ILE A 204 -1.96 15.68 -3.27
N ILE A 205 -2.87 15.08 -4.03
CA ILE A 205 -3.98 14.29 -3.50
C ILE A 205 -3.64 12.83 -3.75
N TYR A 206 -3.49 12.06 -2.69
CA TYR A 206 -3.35 10.62 -2.74
C TYR A 206 -4.75 10.01 -2.63
N ALA A 207 -5.24 9.35 -3.68
CA ALA A 207 -6.56 8.74 -3.70
C ALA A 207 -6.49 7.22 -3.85
N HIS A 208 -7.31 6.48 -3.13
CA HIS A 208 -7.56 5.06 -3.40
C HIS A 208 -8.87 4.61 -2.74
N CYS A 209 -9.52 3.57 -3.25
CA CYS A 209 -10.73 2.99 -2.63
C CYS A 209 -10.44 2.18 -1.34
N VAL A 210 -9.18 2.15 -0.89
CA VAL A 210 -8.70 1.36 0.25
C VAL A 210 -7.69 2.15 1.05
N SER A 211 -7.88 2.28 2.36
CA SER A 211 -6.85 2.78 3.27
C SER A 211 -7.02 2.15 4.65
N CYS A 212 -5.98 2.22 5.47
CA CYS A 212 -6.00 1.69 6.82
C CYS A 212 -6.35 2.77 7.84
N ILE A 213 -7.11 2.45 8.89
CA ILE A 213 -7.39 3.41 9.97
C ILE A 213 -6.30 3.49 11.04
N LYS A 214 -5.39 2.51 11.07
CA LYS A 214 -4.22 2.44 11.97
C LYS A 214 -3.00 3.15 11.37
N LEU A 215 -3.18 4.40 10.96
CA LEU A 215 -2.16 5.19 10.25
C LEU A 215 -0.86 5.33 11.05
N PHE A 216 -0.98 5.44 12.37
CA PHE A 216 0.15 5.58 13.29
C PHE A 216 0.64 4.22 13.82
N GLY A 217 0.41 3.13 13.08
CA GLY A 217 0.95 1.79 13.34
C GLY A 217 0.13 0.93 14.29
N GLU A 218 0.42 -0.37 14.28
CA GLU A 218 -0.40 -1.41 14.93
C GLU A 218 -0.56 -1.24 16.45
N GLN A 219 0.46 -0.68 17.11
CA GLN A 219 0.50 -0.52 18.57
C GLN A 219 -0.01 0.85 19.05
N ASP A 220 -0.28 1.78 18.11
CA ASP A 220 -0.84 3.09 18.45
C ASP A 220 -2.35 2.98 18.60
N LYS A 221 -2.89 3.62 19.64
CA LYS A 221 -4.31 3.56 19.97
C LYS A 221 -5.15 4.53 19.13
N ARG A 222 -4.53 5.47 18.43
CA ARG A 222 -5.22 6.43 17.56
C ARG A 222 -5.75 5.72 16.33
N LEU A 223 -7.07 5.71 16.19
CA LEU A 223 -7.78 5.17 15.03
C LEU A 223 -8.45 6.31 14.27
N CYS A 224 -8.34 6.26 12.95
CA CYS A 224 -9.10 7.17 12.10
C CYS A 224 -10.55 6.73 12.01
N LYS A 225 -11.42 7.72 11.86
CA LYS A 225 -12.82 7.49 11.51
C LYS A 225 -12.91 7.01 10.07
N TYR A 226 -13.97 6.28 9.74
CA TYR A 226 -14.23 5.86 8.37
C TYR A 226 -15.72 5.76 8.06
N TYR A 227 -16.04 5.94 6.78
CA TYR A 227 -17.36 5.65 6.20
C TYR A 227 -17.25 4.44 5.29
N ILE A 228 -18.36 3.71 5.17
CA ILE A 228 -18.53 2.68 4.14
C ILE A 228 -19.25 3.34 2.95
N ARG A 229 -18.63 3.26 1.78
CA ARG A 229 -19.16 3.82 0.52
C ARG A 229 -19.14 2.74 -0.56
N SER A 230 -19.71 3.01 -1.72
CA SER A 230 -19.53 2.12 -2.87
C SER A 230 -18.11 2.27 -3.44
N HIS A 231 -17.65 1.31 -4.26
CA HIS A 231 -16.52 1.56 -5.17
C HIS A 231 -16.81 2.80 -6.02
N ALA A 232 -15.80 3.61 -6.32
CA ALA A 232 -16.05 4.98 -6.79
C ALA A 232 -16.42 5.04 -8.27
N GLU A 233 -15.78 4.20 -9.09
CA GLU A 233 -15.76 4.28 -10.54
C GLU A 233 -17.06 3.75 -11.16
N ASP A 234 -17.60 2.64 -10.65
CA ASP A 234 -18.80 1.96 -11.16
C ASP A 234 -19.94 1.86 -10.14
N LYS A 235 -19.73 2.40 -8.94
CA LYS A 235 -20.71 2.42 -7.83
C LYS A 235 -21.15 1.04 -7.34
N LYS A 236 -20.37 -0.01 -7.60
CA LYS A 236 -20.65 -1.37 -7.10
C LYS A 236 -19.95 -1.65 -5.77
N GLY A 237 -20.46 -2.62 -5.02
CA GLY A 237 -19.78 -3.14 -3.84
C GLY A 237 -19.60 -2.14 -2.72
N ALA A 238 -18.69 -2.47 -1.81
CA ALA A 238 -18.35 -1.63 -0.67
C ALA A 238 -16.85 -1.36 -0.59
N ALA A 239 -16.53 -0.09 -0.37
CA ALA A 239 -15.21 0.48 -0.21
C ALA A 239 -15.16 1.34 1.06
N VAL A 240 -13.95 1.75 1.44
CA VAL A 240 -13.72 2.55 2.64
C VAL A 240 -13.32 3.97 2.28
N GLN A 241 -13.94 4.94 2.96
CA GLN A 241 -13.44 6.31 3.03
C GLN A 241 -12.88 6.54 4.42
N VAL A 242 -11.55 6.55 4.55
CA VAL A 242 -10.86 6.93 5.79
C VAL A 242 -10.81 8.45 5.91
N ILE A 243 -11.02 8.97 7.12
CA ILE A 243 -10.90 10.39 7.44
C ILE A 243 -9.51 10.65 8.02
N PHE A 244 -8.62 11.19 7.19
CA PHE A 244 -7.22 11.41 7.52
C PHE A 244 -7.01 12.63 8.43
N PRO A 245 -6.05 12.57 9.37
CA PRO A 245 -5.65 13.72 10.17
C PRO A 245 -4.81 14.72 9.35
N ALA A 246 -4.94 16.00 9.69
CA ALA A 246 -4.13 17.08 9.13
C ALA A 246 -2.88 17.34 9.97
N ASN A 247 -1.94 18.11 9.41
CA ASN A 247 -0.69 18.55 10.03
C ASN A 247 0.27 17.40 10.43
N GLU A 248 0.18 16.27 9.75
CA GLU A 248 1.09 15.15 9.94
C GLU A 248 2.15 15.13 8.84
N GLN A 249 3.39 14.84 9.21
CA GLN A 249 4.45 14.62 8.22
C GLN A 249 4.18 13.34 7.43
N LEU A 250 4.43 13.37 6.14
CA LEU A 250 4.26 12.22 5.24
C LEU A 250 5.58 11.89 4.57
N THR A 251 5.84 10.59 4.44
CA THR A 251 6.88 10.06 3.56
C THR A 251 6.20 9.22 2.51
N THR A 252 6.49 9.50 1.24
CA THR A 252 5.92 8.78 0.12
C THR A 252 7.03 8.12 -0.66
N VAL A 253 6.87 6.83 -0.95
CA VAL A 253 7.87 6.02 -1.65
C VAL A 253 7.21 5.05 -2.62
N ASN A 254 7.95 4.65 -3.65
CA ASN A 254 7.69 3.42 -4.38
C ASN A 254 8.96 2.92 -5.07
N ILE A 255 8.94 1.67 -5.51
CA ILE A 255 10.04 1.05 -6.26
C ILE A 255 9.54 0.62 -7.64
N ASN A 256 10.42 0.64 -8.62
CA ASN A 256 10.27 -0.05 -9.89
C ASN A 256 11.34 -1.14 -9.96
N ASN A 257 10.90 -2.39 -9.97
CA ASN A 257 11.80 -3.54 -9.93
C ASN A 257 12.49 -3.81 -11.27
N ILE A 258 11.86 -3.48 -12.39
CA ILE A 258 12.42 -3.69 -13.73
C ILE A 258 13.59 -2.72 -13.95
N ASP A 259 13.35 -1.43 -13.73
CA ASP A 259 14.31 -0.35 -13.96
C ASP A 259 15.28 -0.15 -12.79
N LYS A 260 15.08 -0.89 -11.69
CA LYS A 260 15.85 -0.76 -10.44
C LYS A 260 15.94 0.70 -9.96
N THR A 261 14.81 1.39 -10.05
CA THR A 261 14.66 2.80 -9.68
C THR A 261 13.66 2.91 -8.53
N ALA A 262 13.85 3.88 -7.64
CA ALA A 262 12.95 4.13 -6.53
C ALA A 262 12.67 5.63 -6.42
N CYS A 263 11.44 5.99 -6.09
CA CYS A 263 11.04 7.37 -5.85
C CYS A 263 10.87 7.64 -4.36
N ILE A 264 11.09 8.90 -3.98
CA ILE A 264 10.79 9.38 -2.64
C ILE A 264 10.48 10.87 -2.64
N HIS A 265 9.48 11.26 -1.86
CA HIS A 265 9.23 12.66 -1.52
C HIS A 265 8.57 12.81 -0.15
N SER A 266 8.58 14.04 0.36
CA SER A 266 7.94 14.42 1.61
C SER A 266 6.77 15.35 1.36
N ALA A 267 5.76 15.29 2.22
CA ALA A 267 4.62 16.20 2.21
C ALA A 267 4.08 16.39 3.63
N VAL A 268 3.15 17.34 3.82
CA VAL A 268 2.44 17.54 5.09
C VAL A 268 0.95 17.38 4.84
N SER A 269 0.28 16.51 5.59
CA SER A 269 -1.16 16.28 5.39
C SER A 269 -1.96 17.56 5.65
N VAL A 270 -2.90 17.86 4.74
CA VAL A 270 -3.95 18.87 4.92
C VAL A 270 -5.23 18.23 5.46
N GLY A 271 -5.34 16.90 5.34
CA GLY A 271 -6.50 16.12 5.74
C GLY A 271 -7.17 15.53 4.50
N ASN A 272 -8.46 15.82 4.33
CA ASN A 272 -9.29 15.11 3.37
C ASN A 272 -9.68 16.01 2.20
N TYR A 273 -9.45 15.53 0.98
CA TYR A 273 -9.98 16.19 -0.21
C TYR A 273 -11.44 15.77 -0.43
N GLY A 274 -12.32 16.74 -0.72
CA GLY A 274 -13.74 16.52 -0.93
C GLY A 274 -14.11 16.03 -2.33
N GLY A 275 -15.42 15.93 -2.57
CA GLY A 275 -15.99 15.59 -3.89
C GLY A 275 -16.08 14.09 -4.16
N ASP A 276 -16.86 13.74 -5.18
CA ASP A 276 -17.22 12.35 -5.49
C ASP A 276 -16.47 11.75 -6.69
N ALA A 277 -15.68 12.54 -7.40
CA ALA A 277 -14.85 12.07 -8.51
C ALA A 277 -13.63 11.28 -8.00
N GLY A 278 -13.29 10.19 -8.67
CA GLY A 278 -12.18 9.31 -8.28
C GLY A 278 -12.43 8.56 -6.97
N CYS A 279 -11.42 7.79 -6.58
CA CYS A 279 -11.39 6.90 -5.44
C CYS A 279 -11.84 7.50 -4.09
N ARG A 280 -12.32 6.65 -3.16
CA ARG A 280 -13.06 7.10 -1.95
C ARG A 280 -12.23 7.72 -0.83
N SER A 281 -11.09 7.14 -0.47
CA SER A 281 -10.18 7.72 0.53
C SER A 281 -9.25 8.69 -0.18
N LYS A 282 -9.25 9.97 0.23
CA LYS A 282 -8.45 11.03 -0.43
C LYS A 282 -7.68 11.84 0.60
N LEU A 283 -6.38 11.61 0.67
CA LEU A 283 -5.46 12.37 1.51
C LEU A 283 -4.89 13.54 0.70
N ALA A 284 -5.28 14.76 1.04
CA ALA A 284 -4.63 15.96 0.51
C ALA A 284 -3.38 16.28 1.34
N ALA A 285 -2.30 16.70 0.67
CA ALA A 285 -1.07 17.09 1.34
C ALA A 285 -0.39 18.27 0.63
N LEU A 286 0.17 19.19 1.42
CA LEU A 286 1.03 20.27 0.92
C LEU A 286 2.40 19.71 0.57
N CYS A 287 2.90 20.06 -0.60
CA CYS A 287 4.18 19.59 -1.11
C CYS A 287 4.80 20.60 -2.07
N LYS A 288 6.01 20.27 -2.54
CA LYS A 288 6.67 20.94 -3.65
C LYS A 288 6.14 20.37 -4.97
N SER A 289 4.91 20.74 -5.32
CA SER A 289 4.16 20.09 -6.40
C SER A 289 4.78 20.26 -7.78
N GLU A 290 5.44 21.39 -8.06
CA GLU A 290 6.08 21.62 -9.36
C GLU A 290 7.31 20.74 -9.53
N GLU A 291 8.16 20.64 -8.50
CA GLU A 291 9.29 19.72 -8.48
C GLU A 291 8.82 18.26 -8.58
N ILE A 292 7.81 17.87 -7.80
CA ILE A 292 7.26 16.50 -7.84
C ILE A 292 6.72 16.17 -9.23
N LEU A 293 6.02 17.09 -9.89
CA LEU A 293 5.52 16.90 -11.23
C LEU A 293 6.67 16.71 -12.24
N ASN A 294 7.70 17.57 -12.17
CA ASN A 294 8.83 17.55 -13.11
C ASN A 294 9.75 16.35 -12.92
N ASN A 295 9.87 15.86 -11.68
CA ASN A 295 10.72 14.73 -11.31
C ASN A 295 9.96 13.41 -11.17
N TRP A 296 8.69 13.34 -11.57
CA TRP A 296 7.84 12.18 -11.33
C TRP A 296 8.45 10.90 -11.90
N MET A 297 8.73 9.91 -11.04
CA MET A 297 9.14 8.59 -11.50
C MET A 297 7.99 7.96 -12.30
N PRO A 298 8.24 7.40 -13.50
CA PRO A 298 7.20 6.91 -14.42
C PRO A 298 6.57 5.60 -13.94
N GLN A 299 5.86 5.70 -12.83
CA GLN A 299 5.05 4.69 -12.20
C GLN A 299 3.80 5.40 -11.66
N TRP A 300 2.66 4.77 -11.83
CA TRP A 300 1.38 5.35 -11.44
C TRP A 300 1.25 5.46 -9.92
N HIS A 301 1.30 4.33 -9.21
CA HIS A 301 1.06 4.30 -7.77
C HIS A 301 2.19 4.87 -6.92
N ARG A 302 1.82 5.38 -5.75
CA ARG A 302 2.71 5.73 -4.65
C ARG A 302 2.26 5.06 -3.35
N VAL A 303 3.19 4.82 -2.45
CA VAL A 303 2.92 4.29 -1.11
C VAL A 303 3.26 5.33 -0.05
N THR A 304 2.23 5.92 0.54
CA THR A 304 2.34 7.06 1.47
C THR A 304 2.20 6.60 2.92
N LEU A 305 3.10 7.05 3.80
CA LEU A 305 3.10 6.73 5.23
C LEU A 305 2.99 8.00 6.10
N PHE A 306 2.33 7.89 7.24
CA PHE A 306 2.30 8.92 8.28
C PHE A 306 3.56 8.85 9.15
N GLY A 307 4.41 9.86 9.00
CA GLY A 307 5.69 10.06 9.68
C GLY A 307 6.84 10.38 8.72
N ASN A 308 7.97 10.84 9.26
CA ASN A 308 9.21 11.05 8.51
C ASN A 308 10.11 9.81 8.59
N TYR A 309 10.20 9.09 7.46
CA TYR A 309 10.99 7.89 7.27
C TYR A 309 11.94 8.00 6.07
N THR A 310 12.19 9.22 5.58
CA THR A 310 12.97 9.46 4.37
C THR A 310 14.36 8.84 4.46
N LYS A 311 15.02 8.94 5.62
CA LYS A 311 16.36 8.39 5.83
C LYS A 311 16.37 6.87 5.71
N GLU A 312 15.43 6.21 6.37
CA GLU A 312 15.29 4.76 6.40
C GLU A 312 15.15 4.18 4.98
N PHE A 313 14.29 4.78 4.15
CA PHE A 313 14.12 4.35 2.75
C PHE A 313 15.29 4.72 1.86
N VAL A 314 15.90 5.91 2.02
CA VAL A 314 17.14 6.24 1.29
C VAL A 314 18.26 5.27 1.63
N TYR A 315 18.38 4.83 2.88
CA TYR A 315 19.35 3.79 3.26
C TYR A 315 19.04 2.47 2.57
N LEU A 316 17.79 2.02 2.57
CA LEU A 316 17.35 0.82 1.84
C LEU A 316 17.77 0.88 0.37
N PHE A 317 17.37 1.94 -0.33
CA PHE A 317 17.60 2.06 -1.77
C PHE A 317 19.10 2.15 -2.10
N LYS A 318 19.89 2.91 -1.31
CA LYS A 318 21.35 2.95 -1.48
C LYS A 318 22.00 1.60 -1.27
N MET A 319 21.63 0.88 -0.21
CA MET A 319 22.17 -0.44 0.11
C MET A 319 21.88 -1.47 -0.97
N MET A 320 20.71 -1.34 -1.61
CA MET A 320 20.28 -2.23 -2.68
C MET A 320 20.74 -1.74 -4.07
N GLY A 321 21.42 -0.60 -4.14
CA GLY A 321 21.94 0.00 -5.37
C GLY A 321 20.84 0.38 -6.34
N PHE A 322 19.73 0.94 -5.85
CA PHE A 322 18.68 1.54 -6.65
C PHE A 322 19.09 2.95 -7.10
N ASN A 323 18.66 3.34 -8.30
CA ASN A 323 18.66 4.74 -8.69
C ASN A 323 17.55 5.47 -7.91
N ILE A 324 17.87 6.54 -7.19
CA ILE A 324 16.91 7.23 -6.32
C ILE A 324 16.49 8.54 -6.96
N ILE A 325 15.21 8.63 -7.30
CA ILE A 325 14.55 9.86 -7.74
C ILE A 325 13.97 10.53 -6.50
N THR A 326 14.53 11.67 -6.11
CA THR A 326 13.94 12.50 -5.05
C THR A 326 13.01 13.50 -5.72
N GLU A 327 11.70 13.27 -5.65
CA GLU A 327 10.75 13.99 -6.48
C GLU A 327 10.55 15.44 -6.01
N ASP A 328 10.73 15.72 -4.71
CA ASP A 328 10.56 17.04 -4.09
C ASP A 328 11.82 17.94 -4.11
N LYS A 329 12.75 17.74 -5.06
CA LYS A 329 14.04 18.44 -5.09
C LYS A 329 14.42 19.09 -6.41
#